data_AF-A0A9E5N5J0-F1
#
_entry.id   AF-A0A9E5N5J0-F1
#
_cell.length_a   1.000
_cell.length_b   1.000
_cell.length_c   1.000
_cell.angle_alpha   90.00
_cell.angle_beta   90.00
_cell.angle_gamma   90.00
#
_symmetry.space_group_name_H-M   'P 1'
#
loop_
_entity.id
_entity.type
_entity.pdbx_description
1 polymer ?
#
loop_
_entity_poly.entity_id
_entity_poly.type
_entity_poly.pdbx_seq_one_letter_code
_entity_poly.pdbx_strand_id
1 'polypeptide(L)' 'MSSNWALATDLVPGGEEARYLGLTNLATAGGAALARLIGPVIDYFNRFAAGLGYQVMLGACFTYFIVGALLLLLIKERR' A
#
# COMPACT_ATOMS: atom_id res chain seq x y z
N MET A 1 9.74 -6.03 -16.48
CA MET A 1 8.48 -5.34 -16.08
C MET A 1 7.20 -6.13 -16.44
N SER A 2 7.24 -7.27 -17.15
CA SER A 2 6.05 -8.11 -17.43
C SER A 2 5.91 -9.34 -16.53
N SER A 3 7.02 -9.92 -16.03
CA SER A 3 6.99 -11.17 -15.26
C SER A 3 6.19 -11.11 -13.95
N ASN A 4 6.14 -9.96 -13.27
CA ASN A 4 5.38 -9.82 -12.02
C ASN A 4 3.86 -9.91 -12.25
N TRP A 5 3.37 -9.32 -13.35
CA TRP A 5 1.97 -9.38 -13.72
C TRP A 5 1.59 -10.73 -14.31
N ALA A 6 2.49 -11.37 -15.05
CA ALA A 6 2.29 -12.75 -15.53
C ALA A 6 2.13 -13.74 -14.37
N LEU A 7 3.04 -13.70 -13.39
CA LEU A 7 2.96 -14.54 -12.18
C LEU A 7 1.69 -14.25 -11.35
N ALA A 8 1.29 -12.98 -11.27
CA ALA A 8 0.06 -12.61 -10.56
C ALA A 8 -1.17 -13.23 -11.23
N THR A 9 -1.27 -13.20 -12.56
CA THR A 9 -2.38 -13.85 -13.28
C THR A 9 -2.36 -15.37 -13.10
N ASP A 10 -1.19 -16.00 -13.13
CA ASP A 10 -1.03 -17.45 -12.91
C ASP A 10 -1.45 -17.91 -11.50
N LEU A 11 -1.41 -17.01 -10.50
CA LEU A 11 -1.82 -17.27 -9.11
C LEU A 11 -3.33 -17.11 -8.87
N VAL A 12 -4.07 -16.47 -9.77
CA VAL A 12 -5.52 -16.24 -9.59
C VAL A 12 -6.31 -17.46 -10.12
N PRO A 13 -7.40 -17.89 -9.45
CA PRO A 13 -8.28 -18.91 -9.99
C PRO A 13 -8.82 -18.53 -11.37
N GLY A 14 -8.70 -19.45 -12.33
CA GLY A 14 -9.11 -19.22 -13.71
C GLY A 14 -10.56 -18.74 -13.81
N GLY A 15 -10.78 -17.66 -14.56
CA GLY A 15 -12.10 -17.02 -14.73
C GLY A 15 -12.43 -15.89 -13.75
N GLU A 16 -11.63 -15.67 -12.70
CA GLU A 16 -11.77 -14.52 -11.78
C GLU A 16 -10.58 -13.53 -11.79
N GLU A 17 -9.61 -13.75 -12.69
CA GLU A 17 -8.40 -12.95 -12.89
C GLU A 17 -8.69 -11.44 -12.93
N ALA A 18 -9.66 -11.02 -13.74
CA ALA A 18 -10.04 -9.61 -13.88
C ALA A 18 -10.57 -8.99 -12.57
N ARG A 19 -11.25 -9.79 -11.72
CA ARG A 19 -11.81 -9.33 -10.44
C ARG A 19 -10.70 -9.08 -9.42
N TYR A 20 -9.79 -10.04 -9.24
CA TYR A 20 -8.69 -9.93 -8.28
C TYR A 20 -7.64 -8.91 -8.71
N LEU A 21 -7.30 -8.85 -10.00
CA LEU A 21 -6.41 -7.81 -10.53
C LEU A 21 -7.06 -6.43 -10.47
N GLY A 22 -8.37 -6.33 -10.73
CA GLY A 22 -9.13 -5.10 -10.58
C GLY A 22 -9.13 -4.57 -9.14
N LEU A 23 -9.38 -5.43 -8.15
CA LEU A 23 -9.30 -5.09 -6.72
C LEU A 23 -7.89 -4.61 -6.33
N THR A 24 -6.85 -5.28 -6.83
CA THR A 24 -5.45 -4.92 -6.55
C THR A 24 -5.09 -3.54 -7.12
N ASN A 25 -5.54 -3.24 -8.34
CA ASN A 25 -5.38 -1.92 -8.95
C ASN A 25 -6.15 -0.83 -8.19
N LEU A 26 -7.39 -1.12 -7.76
CA LEU A 26 -8.17 -0.17 -6.94
C LEU A 26 -7.51 0.11 -5.60
N ALA A 27 -7.01 -0.92 -4.91
CA ALA A 27 -6.27 -0.75 -3.66
C ALA A 27 -5.02 0.11 -3.85
N THR A 28 -4.27 -0.13 -4.93
CA THR A 28 -3.06 0.63 -5.26
C THR A 28 -3.37 2.09 -5.62
N ALA A 29 -4.37 2.32 -6.47
CA ALA A 29 -4.80 3.66 -6.87
C ALA A 29 -5.36 4.45 -5.68
N GLY A 30 -6.16 3.80 -4.82
CA GLY A 30 -6.68 4.39 -3.59
C GLY A 30 -5.56 4.78 -2.63
N GLY A 31 -4.58 3.90 -2.42
CA GLY A 31 -3.39 4.20 -1.62
C GLY A 31 -2.59 5.39 -2.16
N ALA A 32 -2.40 5.46 -3.49
CA ALA A 32 -1.70 6.59 -4.13
C ALA A 32 -2.47 7.91 -4.03
N ALA A 33 -3.80 7.87 -4.12
CA ALA A 33 -4.65 9.05 -3.94
C ALA A 33 -4.57 9.59 -2.50
N LEU A 34 -4.64 8.70 -1.50
CA LEU A 34 -4.48 9.06 -0.09
C LEU A 34 -3.07 9.59 0.22
N ALA A 35 -2.03 9.00 -0.38
CA ALA A 35 -0.66 9.47 -0.21
C ALA A 35 -0.46 10.92 -0.71
N ARG A 36 -1.17 11.33 -1.76
CA ARG A 36 -1.15 12.72 -2.24
C ARG A 36 -1.79 13.71 -1.26
N LEU A 37 -2.75 13.27 -0.45
CA LEU A 37 -3.40 14.09 0.58
C LEU A 37 -2.55 14.30 1.83
N ILE A 38 -1.40 13.63 1.95
CA ILE A 38 -0.48 13.77 3.10
C ILE A 38 0.33 15.08 3.05
N GLY A 39 0.43 15.75 1.90
CA GLY A 39 1.20 17.00 1.73
C GLY A 39 0.96 18.05 2.83
N PRO A 40 -0.29 18.47 3.10
CA PRO A 40 -0.60 19.42 4.17
C PRO A 40 -0.18 18.97 5.58
N VAL A 41 -0.14 17.66 5.83
CA VAL A 41 0.33 17.10 7.11
C VAL A 41 1.84 17.28 7.23
N ILE A 42 2.59 17.01 6.15
CA ILE A 42 4.04 17.23 6.10
C ILE A 42 4.34 18.72 6.33
N ASP A 43 3.63 19.61 5.65
CA ASP A 43 3.80 21.05 5.77
C ASP A 43 3.53 21.55 7.19
N TYR A 44 2.50 21.02 7.86
CA TYR A 44 2.18 21.34 9.24
C TYR A 44 3.32 20.98 10.20
N PHE A 45 3.85 19.77 10.12
CA PHE A 45 4.95 19.33 11.00
C PHE A 45 6.27 20.02 10.68
N ASN A 46 6.52 20.36 9.42
CA ASN A 46 7.72 21.08 9.00
C ASN A 46 7.78 22.53 9.54
N ARG A 47 6.66 23.09 10.02
CA ARG A 47 6.63 24.39 10.71
C ARG A 47 7.25 24.37 12.11
N PHE A 48 7.29 23.21 12.77
CA PHE A 48 7.84 23.07 14.12
C PHE A 48 9.35 22.87 14.10
N ALA A 49 9.86 22.09 13.15
CA ALA A 49 11.28 21.92 12.91
C ALA A 49 11.52 21.50 11.45
N ALA A 50 12.58 22.02 10.85
CA ALA A 50 12.96 21.68 9.49
C ALA A 50 13.23 20.16 9.38
N GLY A 51 12.55 19.50 8.45
CA GLY A 51 12.66 18.05 8.20
C GLY A 51 11.74 17.16 9.03
N LEU A 52 11.05 17.70 10.04
CA LEU A 52 10.19 16.90 10.94
C LEU A 52 9.02 16.25 10.20
N GLY A 53 8.41 16.97 9.24
CA GLY A 53 7.30 16.43 8.44
C GLY A 53 7.68 15.17 7.65
N TYR A 54 8.92 15.10 7.15
CA TYR A 54 9.41 13.91 6.44
C TYR A 54 9.68 12.73 7.40
N GLN A 55 10.19 13.00 8.60
CA GLN A 55 10.36 11.97 9.62
C GLN A 55 9.01 11.36 10.03
N VAL A 56 7.98 12.20 10.21
CA VAL A 56 6.61 11.75 10.50
C VAL A 56 6.04 10.93 9.34
N MET A 57 6.25 11.35 8.08
CA MET A 57 5.81 10.60 6.90
C MET A 57 6.46 9.20 6.84
N LEU A 58 7.78 9.12 7.03
CA LEU A 58 8.50 7.86 7.01
C LEU A 58 8.08 6.95 8.18
N GLY A 59 7.88 7.51 9.37
CA GLY A 59 7.34 6.80 10.52
C GLY A 59 5.96 6.22 10.24
N ALA A 60 5.06 6.99 9.63
CA ALA A 60 3.74 6.52 9.23
C ALA A 60 3.84 5.38 8.20
N CYS A 61 4.67 5.52 7.16
CA CYS A 61 4.92 4.45 6.18
C CYS A 61 5.43 3.16 6.84
N PHE A 62 6.35 3.29 7.79
CA PHE A 62 6.86 2.14 8.55
C PHE A 62 5.76 1.47 9.37
N THR A 63 4.89 2.24 10.04
CA THR A 63 3.76 1.67 10.78
C THR A 63 2.76 0.96 9.87
N TYR A 64 2.42 1.53 8.71
CA TYR A 64 1.54 0.88 7.73
C TYR A 64 2.14 -0.40 7.19
N PHE A 65 3.45 -0.44 6.96
CA PHE A 65 4.15 -1.65 6.54
C PHE A 65 4.07 -2.75 7.60
N ILE A 66 4.30 -2.42 8.87
CA ILE A 66 4.16 -3.39 9.98
C ILE A 66 2.72 -3.89 10.08
N VAL A 67 1.74 -2.99 10.06
CA VAL A 67 0.32 -3.38 10.12
C VAL A 67 -0.03 -4.29 8.95
N GLY A 68 0.42 -3.97 7.74
CA GLY A 68 0.23 -4.82 6.56
C GLY A 68 0.86 -6.20 6.74
N ALA A 69 2.10 -6.27 7.24
CA ALA A 69 2.76 -7.55 7.51
C ALA A 69 2.02 -8.38 8.58
N LEU A 70 1.54 -7.75 9.66
CA LEU A 70 0.75 -8.42 10.69
C LEU A 70 -0.59 -8.93 10.16
N LEU A 71 -1.26 -8.15 9.30
CA LEU A 71 -2.50 -8.56 8.65
C LEU A 71 -2.29 -9.78 7.73
N LEU A 72 -1.14 -9.85 7.05
CA LEU A 72 -0.80 -11.04 6.26
C LEU A 72 -0.62 -12.28 7.14
N LEU A 73 -0.02 -12.14 8.33
CA LEU A 73 0.11 -13.26 9.27
C LEU A 73 -1.25 -13.75 9.82
N LEU A 74 -2.26 -12.88 9.85
CA LEU A 74 -3.63 -13.23 10.27
C LEU A 74 -4.41 -14.00 9.19
N ILE A 75 -3.96 -13.94 7.93
CA ILE A 75 -4.58 -14.69 6.83
C ILE A 75 -4.16 -16.15 6.96
N LYS A 76 -5.08 -16.99 7.42
CA LYS A 76 -4.91 -18.43 7.44
C LYS A 76 -5.03 -18.97 6.01
N GLU A 77 -3.94 -19.52 5.47
CA GLU A 77 -3.98 -20.25 4.20
C GLU A 77 -5.04 -21.37 4.30
N ARG A 78 -6.13 -21.23 3.53
CA ARG A 78 -6.95 -22.40 3.20
C ARG A 78 -6.19 -23.16 2.13
N ARG A 79 -5.52 -24.25 2.56
CA ARG A 79 -5.12 -25.34 1.67
C ARG A 79 -6.32 -25.93 0.96
#